data_AF-A0A2E8ZR50-F1
#
_entry.id   AF-A0A2E8ZR50-F1
#
_cell.length_a   1.000
_cell.length_b   1.000
_cell.length_c   1.000
_cell.angle_alpha   90.00
_cell.angle_beta   90.00
_cell.angle_gamma   90.00
#
_symmetry.space_group_name_H-M   'P 1'
#
loop_
_entity.id
_entity.type
_entity.pdbx_description
1 polymer ?
#
loop_
_entity_poly.entity_id
_entity_poly.type
_entity_poly.pdbx_seq_one_letter_code
_entity_poly.pdbx_strand_id
1 'polypeptide(L)'
;MTDKTAMLPESFLFLLEQEEKRRQQREDAGLPALTILIDAAHSGGGQALHIRRFLLGLYNASHWPFELNRLRALDTELQQAALQVLALDWNGREVHTYVPGGDQLFQSWWEWESES
;
A
#
# COMPACT_ATOMS: atom_id res chain seq x y z
N MET A 1 20.19 22.19 30.78
CA MET A 1 19.44 21.37 29.81
C MET A 1 20.43 20.88 28.78
N THR A 2 20.98 19.68 29.01
CA THR A 2 21.84 19.01 28.03
C THR A 2 20.95 18.45 26.93
N ASP A 3 21.22 18.89 25.71
CA ASP A 3 20.54 18.46 24.50
C ASP A 3 20.74 16.93 24.33
N LYS A 4 19.68 16.15 24.54
CA LYS A 4 19.72 14.69 24.44
C LYS A 4 20.00 14.21 23.01
N THR A 5 19.86 15.08 22.02
CA THR A 5 20.23 14.82 20.62
C THR A 5 21.74 14.61 20.46
N ALA A 6 22.55 15.22 21.35
CA ALA A 6 24.01 15.08 21.34
C ALA A 6 24.54 13.73 21.91
N MET A 7 23.67 12.77 22.24
CA MET A 7 24.05 11.49 22.87
C MET A 7 23.76 10.22 22.05
N LEU A 8 23.27 10.34 20.82
CA LEU A 8 23.11 9.17 19.96
C LEU A 8 24.43 8.82 19.28
N PRO A 9 24.86 7.54 19.29
CA PRO A 9 26.02 7.10 18.50
C PRO A 9 25.83 7.43 17.02
N GLU A 10 26.90 7.83 16.32
CA GLU A 10 26.86 8.13 14.88
C GLU A 10 26.27 6.97 14.05
N SER A 11 26.54 5.73 14.46
CA SER A 11 25.96 4.53 13.84
C SER A 11 24.43 4.48 13.94
N PHE A 12 23.85 4.96 15.04
CA PHE A 12 22.40 5.01 15.21
C PHE A 12 21.79 6.14 14.37
N LEU A 13 22.43 7.31 14.32
CA LEU A 13 22.00 8.41 13.43
C LEU A 13 22.03 7.97 11.96
N PHE A 14 23.09 7.28 11.54
CA PHE A 14 23.18 6.72 10.20
C PHE A 14 22.04 5.73 9.90
N LEU A 15 21.71 4.82 10.83
CA LEU A 15 20.60 3.87 10.65
C LEU A 15 19.25 4.60 10.50
N LEU A 16 19.00 5.64 11.28
CA LEU A 16 17.78 6.45 11.15
C LEU A 16 17.70 7.14 9.78
N GLU A 17 18.80 7.72 9.30
CA GLU A 17 18.85 8.32 7.97
C GLU A 17 18.61 7.30 6.86
N GLN A 18 19.13 6.07 6.98
CA GLN A 18 18.88 5.02 6.00
C GLN A 18 17.42 4.57 6.01
N GLU A 19 16.81 4.41 7.19
CA GLU A 19 15.39 4.08 7.28
C GLU A 19 14.50 5.19 6.72
N GLU A 20 14.82 6.46 6.97
CA GLU A 20 14.08 7.58 6.39
C GLU A 20 14.20 7.61 4.87
N LYS A 21 15.40 7.38 4.32
CA LYS A 21 15.59 7.25 2.87
C LYS A 21 14.78 6.09 2.28
N ARG A 22 14.71 4.95 2.95
CA ARG A 22 13.90 3.80 2.51
C ARG A 22 12.41 4.12 2.55
N ARG A 23 11.94 4.81 3.61
CA ARG A 23 10.55 5.28 3.70
C ARG A 23 10.21 6.18 2.52
N GLN A 24 11.04 7.19 2.26
CA GLN A 24 10.83 8.12 1.14
C GLN A 24 10.82 7.40 -0.21
N GLN A 25 11.78 6.50 -0.46
CA GLN A 25 11.83 5.73 -1.71
C GLN A 25 10.58 4.89 -1.95
N ARG A 26 10.01 4.32 -0.88
CA ARG A 26 8.75 3.56 -0.97
C ARG A 26 7.56 4.47 -1.24
N GLU A 27 7.53 5.69 -0.68
CA GLU A 27 6.49 6.67 -1.00
C GLU A 27 6.58 7.18 -2.43
N ASP A 28 7.79 7.50 -2.91
CA ASP A 28 8.04 7.98 -4.27
C ASP A 28 7.55 6.99 -5.34
N ALA A 29 7.73 5.70 -5.10
CA ALA A 29 7.28 4.64 -6.02
C ALA A 29 5.82 4.20 -5.74
N GLY A 30 5.44 4.11 -4.47
CA GLY A 30 4.19 3.53 -4.02
C GLY A 30 2.97 4.42 -4.21
N LEU A 31 3.12 5.75 -4.06
CA LEU A 31 1.99 6.68 -4.23
C LEU A 31 1.47 6.73 -5.68
N PRO A 32 2.34 6.86 -6.72
CA PRO A 32 1.88 6.75 -8.09
C PRO A 32 1.25 5.39 -8.40
N ALA A 33 1.85 4.31 -7.88
CA ALA A 33 1.34 2.95 -8.05
C ALA A 33 -0.05 2.76 -7.42
N LEU A 34 -0.28 3.34 -6.24
CA LEU A 34 -1.57 3.30 -5.57
C LEU A 34 -2.65 3.98 -6.41
N THR A 35 -2.34 5.12 -7.02
CA THR A 35 -3.26 5.80 -7.95
C THR A 35 -3.61 4.89 -9.15
N ILE A 36 -2.61 4.25 -9.77
CA ILE A 36 -2.82 3.32 -10.89
C ILE A 36 -3.78 2.19 -10.48
N LEU A 37 -3.56 1.59 -9.31
CA LEU A 37 -4.41 0.51 -8.82
C LEU A 37 -5.83 0.99 -8.50
N ILE A 38 -5.98 2.17 -7.91
CA ILE A 38 -7.30 2.76 -7.63
C ILE A 38 -8.06 2.98 -8.93
N ASP A 39 -7.43 3.57 -9.95
CA ASP A 39 -8.08 3.81 -11.24
C ASP A 39 -8.50 2.48 -11.91
N ALA A 40 -7.63 1.48 -11.88
CA ALA A 40 -7.95 0.16 -12.41
C ALA A 40 -9.02 -0.58 -11.60
N ALA A 41 -9.09 -0.38 -10.29
CA ALA A 41 -10.10 -0.97 -9.40
C ALA A 41 -11.51 -0.42 -9.63
N HIS A 42 -11.63 0.81 -10.15
CA HIS A 42 -12.92 1.39 -10.56
C HIS A 42 -13.46 0.79 -11.86
N SER A 43 -12.60 0.19 -12.68
CA SER A 43 -13.05 -0.45 -13.92
C SER A 43 -13.88 -1.71 -13.65
N GLY A 44 -14.74 -2.08 -14.60
CA GLY A 44 -15.40 -3.38 -14.58
C GLY A 44 -14.48 -4.49 -15.09
N GLY A 45 -14.59 -5.71 -14.56
CA GLY A 45 -13.91 -6.91 -15.09
C GLY A 45 -13.06 -7.68 -14.08
N GLY A 46 -12.43 -8.76 -14.56
CA GLY A 46 -11.71 -9.71 -13.72
C GLY A 46 -10.45 -9.15 -13.05
N GLN A 47 -9.70 -8.26 -13.71
CA GLN A 47 -8.52 -7.63 -13.12
C GLN A 47 -8.91 -6.63 -12.02
N ALA A 48 -9.96 -5.84 -12.23
CA ALA A 48 -10.45 -4.91 -11.22
C ALA A 48 -10.86 -5.61 -9.91
N LEU A 49 -11.52 -6.77 -10.03
CA LEU A 49 -11.79 -7.66 -8.89
C LEU A 49 -10.50 -8.07 -8.16
N HIS A 50 -9.47 -8.52 -8.88
CA HIS A 50 -8.20 -8.90 -8.28
C HIS A 50 -7.52 -7.73 -7.55
N ILE A 51 -7.60 -6.52 -8.12
CA ILE A 51 -7.02 -5.32 -7.50
C ILE A 51 -7.80 -4.91 -6.26
N ARG A 52 -9.14 -4.90 -6.30
CA ARG A 52 -9.95 -4.62 -5.09
C ARG A 52 -9.65 -5.60 -3.98
N ARG A 53 -9.55 -6.91 -4.27
CA ARG A 53 -9.17 -7.93 -3.29
C ARG A 53 -7.76 -7.72 -2.73
N PHE A 54 -6.82 -7.29 -3.57
CA PHE A 54 -5.47 -6.94 -3.13
C PHE A 54 -5.48 -5.75 -2.16
N LEU A 55 -6.13 -4.64 -2.54
CA LEU A 55 -6.22 -3.43 -1.71
C LEU A 55 -6.99 -3.69 -0.41
N LEU A 56 -8.10 -4.43 -0.48
CA LEU A 56 -8.86 -4.84 0.72
C LEU A 56 -8.05 -5.78 1.61
N GLY A 57 -7.16 -6.61 1.06
CA GLY A 57 -6.24 -7.43 1.85
C GLY A 57 -5.21 -6.61 2.61
N LEU A 58 -4.71 -5.51 2.04
CA LEU A 58 -3.88 -4.55 2.78
C LEU A 58 -4.68 -3.81 3.86
N TYR A 59 -5.93 -3.46 3.56
CA TYR A 59 -6.83 -2.78 4.50
C TYR A 59 -7.25 -3.66 5.68
N ASN A 60 -7.59 -4.91 5.42
CA ASN A 60 -8.02 -5.88 6.43
C ASN A 60 -7.81 -7.32 5.95
N ALA A 61 -6.60 -7.85 6.14
CA ALA A 61 -6.26 -9.21 5.74
C ALA A 61 -7.06 -10.31 6.46
N SER A 62 -7.61 -10.03 7.64
CA SER A 62 -8.39 -11.01 8.40
C SER A 62 -9.74 -11.31 7.75
N HIS A 63 -10.36 -10.30 7.14
CA HIS A 63 -11.62 -10.44 6.42
C HIS A 63 -11.41 -10.70 4.93
N TRP A 64 -10.37 -10.11 4.34
CA TRP A 64 -10.03 -10.22 2.92
C TRP A 64 -8.65 -10.87 2.75
N PRO A 65 -8.50 -12.17 3.03
CA PRO A 65 -7.25 -12.86 2.71
C PRO A 65 -6.99 -12.76 1.21
N PHE A 66 -5.73 -12.54 0.83
CA PHE A 66 -5.35 -12.39 -0.57
C PHE A 66 -4.52 -13.57 -1.08
N GLU A 67 -4.99 -14.16 -2.17
CA GLU A 67 -4.44 -15.36 -2.77
C GLU A 67 -3.48 -14.99 -3.92
N LEU A 68 -2.24 -15.51 -3.88
CA LEU A 68 -1.17 -15.13 -4.81
C LEU A 68 -1.47 -15.43 -6.29
N ASN A 69 -2.40 -16.34 -6.58
CA ASN A 69 -2.86 -16.58 -7.95
C ASN A 69 -3.55 -15.35 -8.57
N ARG A 70 -4.22 -14.50 -7.76
CA ARG A 70 -4.81 -13.23 -8.22
C ARG A 70 -3.74 -12.25 -8.65
N LEU A 71 -2.66 -12.12 -7.88
CA LEU A 71 -1.50 -11.29 -8.25
C LEU A 71 -0.84 -11.77 -9.54
N ARG A 72 -0.73 -13.09 -9.72
CA ARG A 72 -0.17 -13.70 -10.94
C ARG A 72 -1.05 -13.51 -12.18
N ALA A 73 -2.35 -13.26 -12.00
CA ALA A 73 -3.31 -13.10 -13.09
C ALA A 73 -3.42 -11.65 -13.60
N LEU A 74 -2.80 -10.68 -12.92
CA LEU A 74 -2.75 -9.29 -13.35
C LEU A 74 -1.82 -9.12 -14.55
N ASP A 75 -2.12 -8.14 -15.40
CA ASP A 75 -1.16 -7.67 -16.40
C ASP A 75 0.09 -7.11 -15.71
N THR A 76 1.23 -7.17 -16.42
CA THR A 76 2.55 -6.84 -15.86
C THR A 76 2.60 -5.49 -15.17
N GLU A 77 1.97 -4.46 -15.74
CA GLU A 77 1.94 -3.11 -15.15
C GLU A 77 1.21 -3.09 -13.79
N LEU A 78 0.03 -3.70 -13.72
CA LEU A 78 -0.76 -3.79 -12.50
C LEU A 78 -0.09 -4.68 -11.43
N GLN A 79 0.60 -5.73 -11.87
CA GLN A 79 1.40 -6.56 -10.98
C GLN A 79 2.55 -5.75 -10.34
N GLN A 80 3.28 -4.95 -11.13
CA GLN A 80 4.35 -4.10 -10.60
C GLN A 80 3.81 -3.02 -9.66
N ALA A 81 2.68 -2.40 -10.02
CA ALA A 81 2.02 -1.43 -9.15
C ALA A 81 1.61 -2.06 -7.81
N ALA A 82 1.07 -3.28 -7.82
CA ALA A 82 0.75 -4.02 -6.59
C ALA A 82 1.97 -4.26 -5.69
N LEU A 83 3.12 -4.62 -6.27
CA LEU A 83 4.36 -4.80 -5.49
C LEU A 83 4.89 -3.48 -4.91
N GLN A 84 4.76 -2.37 -5.65
CA GLN A 84 5.14 -1.04 -5.16
C GLN A 84 4.23 -0.57 -4.02
N VAL A 85 2.92 -0.84 -4.09
CA VAL A 85 1.97 -0.54 -3.01
C VAL A 85 2.20 -1.45 -1.79
N LEU A 86 2.55 -2.72 -1.98
CA LEU A 86 2.95 -3.58 -0.87
C LEU A 86 4.23 -3.06 -0.18
N ALA A 87 5.18 -2.55 -0.95
CA ALA A 87 6.38 -1.93 -0.40
C ALA A 87 6.08 -0.62 0.33
N LEU A 88 5.09 0.17 -0.14
CA LEU A 88 4.58 1.36 0.56
C LEU A 88 4.03 1.00 1.96
N ASP A 89 3.22 -0.05 2.04
CA ASP A 89 2.58 -0.50 3.29
C ASP A 89 3.59 -0.84 4.40
N TRP A 90 4.81 -1.26 4.03
CA TRP A 90 5.91 -1.48 4.98
C TRP A 90 6.36 -0.22 5.73
N ASN A 91 5.90 0.98 5.35
CA ASN A 91 6.11 2.20 6.14
C ASN A 91 5.27 2.23 7.42
N GLY A 92 4.33 1.29 7.59
CA GLY A 92 3.50 1.14 8.78
C GLY A 92 2.33 2.11 8.83
N ARG A 93 1.97 2.71 7.69
CA ARG A 93 0.79 3.57 7.53
C ARG A 93 -0.25 2.81 6.70
N GLU A 94 -1.48 2.76 7.21
CA GLU A 94 -2.56 2.04 6.55
C GLU A 94 -2.84 2.62 5.16
N VAL A 95 -2.90 1.74 4.14
CA VAL A 95 -2.95 2.12 2.72
C VAL A 95 -4.03 3.14 2.38
N HIS A 96 -5.22 3.02 2.94
CA HIS A 96 -6.35 3.91 2.66
C HIS A 96 -6.09 5.35 3.13
N THR A 97 -5.26 5.54 4.16
CA THR A 97 -4.98 6.89 4.70
C THR A 97 -4.12 7.73 3.76
N TYR A 98 -3.44 7.12 2.77
CA TYR A 98 -2.72 7.85 1.72
C TYR A 98 -3.66 8.50 0.69
N VAL A 99 -4.94 8.13 0.69
CA VAL A 99 -5.94 8.55 -0.31
C VAL A 99 -6.92 9.52 0.35
N PRO A 100 -7.15 10.72 -0.23
CA PRO A 100 -8.24 11.59 0.21
C PRO A 100 -9.59 10.86 0.10
N GLY A 101 -10.30 10.72 1.22
CA GLY A 101 -11.56 9.95 1.26
C GLY A 101 -11.37 8.43 1.19
N GLY A 102 -10.17 7.93 1.52
CA GLY A 102 -9.83 6.52 1.43
C GLY A 102 -10.70 5.60 2.29
N ASP A 103 -11.16 6.06 3.46
CA ASP A 103 -12.10 5.30 4.30
C ASP A 103 -13.38 4.95 3.52
N GLN A 104 -14.00 5.95 2.90
CA GLN A 104 -15.24 5.76 2.15
C GLN A 104 -15.00 4.92 0.90
N LEU A 105 -13.88 5.12 0.21
CA LEU A 105 -13.51 4.34 -0.98
C LEU A 105 -13.37 2.86 -0.64
N PHE A 106 -12.56 2.52 0.36
CA PHE A 106 -12.30 1.13 0.74
C PHE A 106 -13.56 0.46 1.31
N GLN A 107 -14.37 1.20 2.08
CA GLN A 107 -15.67 0.71 2.55
C GLN A 107 -16.62 0.41 1.38
N SER A 108 -16.65 1.25 0.34
CA SER A 108 -17.47 0.98 -0.84
C SER A 108 -17.06 -0.30 -1.58
N TRP A 109 -15.75 -0.58 -1.67
CA TRP A 109 -15.26 -1.82 -2.26
C TRP A 109 -15.54 -3.02 -1.37
N TRP A 110 -15.45 -2.86 -0.04
CA TRP A 110 -15.83 -3.90 0.90
C TRP A 110 -17.27 -4.34 0.66
N GLU A 111 -18.20 -3.39 0.59
CA GLU A 111 -19.62 -3.66 0.36
C GLU A 111 -19.84 -4.35 -0.97
N TRP A 112 -19.27 -3.79 -2.05
CA TRP A 112 -19.38 -4.36 -3.39
C TRP A 112 -18.86 -5.80 -3.46
N GLU A 113 -17.68 -6.06 -2.91
CA GLU A 113 -17.04 -7.37 -2.96
C GLU A 113 -17.66 -8.38 -2.00
N SER A 114 -18.47 -7.94 -1.03
CA SER A 114 -19.19 -8.83 -0.11
C SER A 114 -20.44 -9.43 -0.77
N GLU A 115 -20.96 -8.76 -1.79
CA GLU A 115 -22.16 -9.17 -2.54
C GLU A 115 -21.83 -9.96 -3.83
N SER A 116 -20.55 -10.01 -4.21
CA SER A 116 -20.05 -10.64 -5.45
C SER A 116 -19.57 -12.08 -5.21
#